data_AF-A0AB34HEN3-F1
#
_entry.id   AF-A0AB34HEN3-F1
#
_cell.length_a   1.000
_cell.length_b   1.000
_cell.length_c   1.000
_cell.angle_alpha   90.00
_cell.angle_beta   90.00
_cell.angle_gamma   90.00
#
_symmetry.space_group_name_H-M   'P 1'
#
loop_
_entity.id
_entity.type
_entity.pdbx_description
1 polymer ?
#
loop_
_entity_poly.entity_id
_entity_poly.type
_entity_poly.pdbx_seq_one_letter_code
_entity_poly.pdbx_strand_id
1 'polypeptide(L)'
;MDRGDGSIKYILSGEGAGVVFTIDDTTGDIHAIQRLDREERAQYTLRAQALDRRTGRPMEPESEFIIKIQDINDNEPKFLDGPYVATVPEMSPVGTSVIQVTATDADDPTYGNSARVMYSILQGQPYFSVDSKTGVIRTALMNMDREAKEYYEVIIQAKDMGGQLGGLAGTTTVNITLSDVNDNPPRFPQREGAMSWLSAVSLSKSL
;
A
#
# COMPACT_ATOMS: atom_id res chain seq x y z
N MET A 1 -58.98 -0.57 -15.42
CA MET A 1 -59.47 0.82 -15.47
C MET A 1 -59.35 1.36 -14.07
N ASP A 2 -58.25 2.05 -13.79
CA ASP A 2 -58.01 2.59 -12.47
C ASP A 2 -58.90 3.83 -12.28
N ARG A 3 -59.72 3.81 -11.23
CA ARG A 3 -60.64 4.91 -10.89
C ARG A 3 -59.90 5.83 -9.94
N GLY A 4 -59.41 6.94 -10.49
CA GLY A 4 -58.66 7.94 -9.75
C GLY A 4 -59.41 8.54 -8.57
N ASP A 5 -58.72 8.54 -7.42
CA ASP A 5 -58.72 9.55 -6.34
C ASP A 5 -57.72 9.19 -5.22
N GLY A 6 -57.20 7.95 -5.19
CA GLY A 6 -56.16 7.52 -4.26
C GLY A 6 -54.81 8.18 -4.57
N SER A 7 -54.45 9.21 -3.81
CA SER A 7 -53.06 9.68 -3.76
C SER A 7 -52.22 8.67 -2.98
N ILE A 8 -51.14 8.20 -3.58
CA ILE A 8 -50.20 7.27 -2.94
C ILE A 8 -49.28 8.09 -2.02
N LYS A 9 -48.93 7.52 -0.87
CA LYS A 9 -47.87 8.01 0.00
C LYS A 9 -46.75 6.97 0.08
N TYR A 10 -45.54 7.37 -0.30
CA TYR A 10 -44.35 6.52 -0.16
C TYR A 10 -43.69 6.73 1.19
N ILE A 11 -43.26 5.64 1.82
CA ILE A 11 -42.44 5.66 3.03
C ILE A 11 -41.22 4.78 2.85
N LEU A 12 -40.12 5.19 3.48
CA LEU A 12 -38.83 4.49 3.46
C LEU A 12 -38.47 4.10 4.89
N SER A 13 -38.03 2.87 5.08
CA SER A 13 -37.58 2.32 6.35
C SER A 13 -36.33 1.44 6.15
N GLY A 14 -35.70 1.03 7.24
CA GLY A 14 -34.46 0.24 7.20
C GLY A 14 -33.21 1.07 7.47
N GLU A 15 -32.08 0.65 6.93
CA GLU A 15 -30.77 1.19 7.27
C GLU A 15 -30.58 2.62 6.72
N GLY A 16 -30.32 3.59 7.60
CA GLY A 16 -30.08 4.97 7.19
C GLY A 16 -31.32 5.72 6.68
N ALA A 17 -32.52 5.13 6.72
CA ALA A 17 -33.76 5.82 6.35
C ALA A 17 -34.02 7.03 7.28
N GLY A 18 -34.32 8.19 6.70
CA GLY A 18 -34.53 9.45 7.40
C GLY A 18 -33.26 10.13 7.91
N VAL A 19 -32.10 9.50 7.77
CA VAL A 19 -30.80 10.02 8.23
C VAL A 19 -29.84 10.20 7.07
N VAL A 20 -29.63 9.14 6.29
CA VAL A 20 -28.74 9.08 5.12
C VAL A 20 -29.57 9.18 3.84
N PHE A 21 -30.70 8.48 3.78
CA PHE A 21 -31.61 8.47 2.64
C PHE A 21 -33.00 8.97 3.03
N THR A 22 -33.61 9.77 2.18
CA THR A 22 -35.01 10.17 2.29
C THR A 22 -35.75 9.75 1.03
N ILE A 23 -37.07 9.56 1.15
CA ILE A 23 -37.96 9.36 0.01
C ILE A 23 -38.93 10.54 -0.08
N ASP A 24 -39.15 11.05 -1.28
CA ASP A 24 -40.27 11.96 -1.54
C ASP A 24 -41.57 11.19 -1.38
N ASP A 25 -42.43 11.63 -0.46
CA ASP A 25 -43.63 10.89 -0.09
C ASP A 25 -44.70 10.88 -1.19
N THR A 26 -44.52 11.65 -2.26
CA THR A 26 -45.47 11.82 -3.36
C THR A 26 -44.93 11.25 -4.68
N THR A 27 -43.66 11.47 -5.01
CA THR A 27 -43.04 10.94 -6.24
C THR A 27 -42.40 9.57 -6.05
N GLY A 28 -41.98 9.24 -4.82
CA GLY A 28 -41.20 8.04 -4.53
C GLY A 28 -39.72 8.19 -4.85
N ASP A 29 -39.24 9.38 -5.22
CA ASP A 29 -37.81 9.62 -5.48
C ASP A 29 -37.00 9.49 -4.20
N ILE A 30 -35.92 8.70 -4.25
CA ILE A 30 -35.01 8.51 -3.12
C ILE A 30 -33.78 9.39 -3.31
N HIS A 31 -33.47 10.20 -2.30
CA HIS A 31 -32.31 11.07 -2.29
C HIS A 31 -31.39 10.75 -1.11
N ALA A 32 -30.08 10.81 -1.36
CA ALA A 32 -29.10 10.88 -0.28
C ALA A 32 -29.09 12.31 0.28
N ILE A 33 -29.14 12.44 1.60
CA ILE A 33 -29.10 13.71 2.33
C ILE A 33 -27.83 13.87 3.16
N GLN A 34 -26.93 12.89 3.08
CA GLN A 34 -25.59 12.91 3.63
C GLN A 34 -24.57 12.50 2.56
N ARG A 35 -23.29 12.77 2.83
CA ARG A 35 -22.21 12.23 2.02
C ARG A 35 -22.16 10.72 2.20
N LEU A 36 -21.88 10.02 1.10
CA LEU A 36 -21.75 8.57 1.07
C LEU A 36 -20.26 8.26 0.93
N ASP A 37 -19.80 7.32 1.75
CA ASP A 37 -18.42 6.84 1.79
C ASP A 37 -18.49 5.31 1.73
N ARG A 38 -17.85 4.71 0.71
CA ARG A 38 -17.90 3.26 0.49
C ARG A 38 -17.06 2.53 1.53
N GLU A 39 -15.95 3.12 1.94
CA GLU A 39 -15.01 2.60 2.93
C GLU A 39 -15.67 2.53 4.30
N GLU A 40 -16.51 3.51 4.63
CA GLU A 40 -17.34 3.46 5.84
C GLU A 40 -18.47 2.43 5.68
N ARG A 41 -19.21 2.48 4.56
CA ARG A 41 -20.33 1.56 4.32
C ARG A 41 -20.68 1.39 2.84
N ALA A 42 -20.32 0.22 2.31
CA ALA A 42 -20.53 -0.12 0.90
C ALA A 42 -22.00 -0.39 0.48
N GLN A 43 -22.90 -0.71 1.43
CA GLN A 43 -24.29 -0.99 1.10
C GLN A 43 -25.27 -0.73 2.25
N TYR A 44 -26.52 -0.48 1.87
CA TYR A 44 -27.66 -0.28 2.75
C TYR A 44 -28.83 -1.16 2.32
N THR A 45 -29.37 -1.93 3.25
CA THR A 45 -30.62 -2.67 3.06
C THR A 45 -31.79 -1.81 3.52
N LEU A 46 -32.65 -1.43 2.59
CA LEU A 46 -33.79 -0.54 2.79
C LEU A 46 -35.09 -1.23 2.39
N ARG A 47 -36.20 -0.68 2.88
CA ARG A 47 -37.55 -1.11 2.54
C ARG A 47 -38.38 0.09 2.16
N ALA A 48 -39.20 -0.07 1.13
CA ALA A 48 -40.19 0.93 0.73
C ALA A 48 -41.60 0.35 0.81
N GLN A 49 -42.56 1.20 1.17
CA GLN A 49 -43.98 0.83 1.17
C GLN A 49 -44.83 1.96 0.57
N ALA A 50 -45.82 1.56 -0.23
CA ALA A 50 -46.85 2.44 -0.75
C ALA A 50 -48.10 2.35 0.14
N LEU A 51 -48.54 3.48 0.67
CA LEU A 51 -49.73 3.60 1.49
C LEU A 51 -50.79 4.43 0.77
N ASP A 52 -52.07 4.12 1.00
CA ASP A 52 -53.17 4.99 0.62
C ASP A 52 -53.13 6.24 1.52
N ARG A 53 -53.00 7.44 0.94
CA ARG A 53 -52.79 8.67 1.71
C ARG A 53 -53.96 9.04 2.62
N ARG A 54 -55.19 8.60 2.29
CA ARG A 54 -56.41 8.92 3.07
C ARG A 54 -56.58 7.99 4.27
N THR A 55 -56.32 6.70 4.08
CA THR A 55 -56.58 5.64 5.06
C THR A 55 -55.34 5.19 5.81
N GLY A 56 -54.14 5.50 5.31
CA GLY A 56 -52.86 5.03 5.83
C GLY A 56 -52.64 3.53 5.67
N ARG A 57 -53.50 2.84 4.90
CA ARG A 57 -53.40 1.39 4.72
C ARG A 57 -52.36 1.06 3.64
N PRO A 58 -51.54 0.02 3.83
CA PRO A 58 -50.67 -0.50 2.78
C PRO A 58 -51.47 -0.87 1.54
N MET A 59 -51.07 -0.31 0.40
CA MET A 59 -51.60 -0.69 -0.91
C MET A 59 -50.86 -1.89 -1.47
N GLU A 60 -49.58 -2.03 -1.09
CA GLU A 60 -48.71 -3.15 -1.45
C GLU A 60 -47.91 -3.62 -0.22
N PRO A 61 -47.42 -4.88 -0.20
CA PRO A 61 -46.44 -5.34 0.77
C PRO A 61 -45.17 -4.48 0.75
N GLU A 62 -44.45 -4.43 1.88
CA GLU A 62 -43.11 -3.81 1.89
C GLU A 62 -42.18 -4.52 0.91
N SER A 63 -41.41 -3.74 0.15
CA SER A 63 -40.41 -4.24 -0.78
C SER A 63 -39.02 -3.93 -0.26
N GLU A 64 -38.21 -4.98 -0.06
CA GLU A 64 -36.81 -4.86 0.36
C GLU A 64 -35.88 -4.74 -0.84
N PHE A 65 -34.91 -3.83 -0.75
CA PHE A 65 -33.91 -3.61 -1.78
C PHE A 65 -32.59 -3.15 -1.16
N ILE A 66 -31.52 -3.24 -1.95
CA ILE A 66 -30.16 -2.87 -1.52
C ILE A 66 -29.70 -1.68 -2.35
N ILE A 67 -29.31 -0.61 -1.68
CA ILE A 67 -28.53 0.48 -2.31
C ILE A 67 -27.06 0.13 -2.15
N LYS A 68 -26.37 -0.04 -3.29
CA LYS A 68 -24.91 -0.21 -3.33
C LYS A 68 -24.25 1.13 -3.58
N ILE A 69 -23.24 1.47 -2.77
CA ILE A 69 -22.43 2.67 -2.96
C ILE A 69 -21.36 2.34 -3.99
N GLN A 70 -21.26 3.17 -5.04
CA GLN A 70 -20.19 3.05 -6.01
C GLN A 70 -18.93 3.69 -5.46
N ASP A 71 -17.83 2.98 -5.67
CA ASP A 71 -16.51 3.44 -5.30
C ASP A 71 -16.03 4.61 -6.15
N ILE A 72 -15.24 5.49 -5.53
CA ILE A 72 -14.45 6.50 -6.23
C ILE A 72 -13.01 6.36 -5.75
N ASN A 73 -12.03 6.73 -6.59
CA ASN A 73 -10.63 6.59 -6.23
C ASN A 73 -10.17 7.74 -5.33
N ASP A 74 -10.53 7.70 -4.05
CA ASP A 74 -10.21 8.73 -3.06
C ASP A 74 -9.30 8.25 -1.92
N ASN A 75 -8.88 6.98 -1.94
CA ASN A 75 -7.85 6.46 -1.06
C ASN A 75 -6.54 6.24 -1.82
N GLU A 76 -5.43 6.65 -1.21
CA GLU A 76 -4.11 6.35 -1.75
C GLU A 76 -3.55 5.04 -1.18
N PRO A 77 -2.66 4.34 -1.90
CA PRO A 77 -2.01 3.14 -1.39
C PRO A 77 -1.17 3.43 -0.15
N LYS A 78 -1.41 2.68 0.93
CA LYS A 78 -0.69 2.80 2.20
C LYS A 78 0.17 1.58 2.44
N PHE A 79 1.46 1.79 2.69
CA PHE A 79 2.36 0.72 3.10
C PHE A 79 1.98 0.20 4.49
N LEU A 80 2.03 -1.13 4.68
CA LEU A 80 1.65 -1.78 5.94
C LEU A 80 2.66 -1.49 7.06
N ASP A 81 3.92 -1.29 6.70
CA ASP A 81 4.99 -0.91 7.62
C ASP A 81 5.83 0.22 7.00
N GLY A 82 6.71 0.80 7.80
CA GLY A 82 7.67 1.80 7.34
C GLY A 82 8.26 2.61 8.48
N PRO A 83 9.55 2.98 8.41
CA PRO A 83 10.53 2.58 7.38
C PRO A 83 10.90 1.10 7.47
N TYR A 84 11.24 0.49 6.33
CA TYR A 84 11.73 -0.88 6.26
C TYR A 84 13.25 -0.94 6.44
N VAL A 85 13.75 -2.01 7.04
CA VAL A 85 15.20 -2.25 7.18
C VAL A 85 15.52 -3.63 6.63
N ALA A 86 16.57 -3.71 5.84
CA ALA A 86 17.04 -4.97 5.27
C ALA A 86 18.57 -5.03 5.27
N THR A 87 19.09 -6.26 5.19
CA THR A 87 20.51 -6.52 5.03
C THR A 87 20.69 -7.51 3.90
N VAL A 88 21.66 -7.24 3.03
CA VAL A 88 22.01 -8.13 1.91
C VAL A 88 23.52 -8.33 1.89
N PRO A 89 24.02 -9.55 1.64
CA PRO A 89 25.45 -9.77 1.47
C PRO A 89 26.02 -8.89 0.36
N GLU A 90 27.17 -8.29 0.61
CA GLU A 90 27.92 -7.64 -0.45
C GLU A 90 28.26 -8.60 -1.59
N MET A 91 28.57 -8.05 -2.76
CA MET A 91 28.90 -8.83 -3.97
C MET A 91 27.79 -9.83 -4.39
N SER A 92 26.59 -9.71 -3.83
CA SER A 92 25.43 -10.56 -4.18
C SER A 92 25.15 -10.49 -5.68
N PRO A 93 24.85 -11.62 -6.34
CA PRO A 93 24.45 -11.64 -7.74
C PRO A 93 23.24 -10.75 -8.01
N VAL A 94 23.12 -10.22 -9.22
CA VAL A 94 21.91 -9.53 -9.68
C VAL A 94 20.70 -10.45 -9.56
N GLY A 95 19.60 -9.92 -9.03
CA GLY A 95 18.35 -10.67 -8.82
C GLY A 95 18.20 -11.29 -7.43
N THR A 96 19.21 -11.15 -6.55
CA THR A 96 19.14 -11.58 -5.15
C THR A 96 18.00 -10.85 -4.44
N SER A 97 17.09 -11.60 -3.82
CA SER A 97 15.96 -11.03 -3.07
C SER A 97 16.45 -10.36 -1.80
N VAL A 98 16.01 -9.13 -1.54
CA VAL A 98 16.40 -8.34 -0.37
C VAL A 98 15.27 -8.31 0.66
N ILE A 99 14.11 -7.77 0.27
CA ILE A 99 12.93 -7.64 1.11
C ILE A 99 11.70 -7.48 0.22
N GLN A 100 10.51 -7.75 0.76
CA GLN A 100 9.25 -7.44 0.12
C GLN A 100 8.55 -6.32 0.90
N VAL A 101 8.13 -5.27 0.18
CA VAL A 101 7.26 -4.25 0.74
C VAL A 101 5.82 -4.51 0.30
N THR A 102 4.87 -4.15 1.15
CA THR A 102 3.45 -4.36 0.89
C THR A 102 2.69 -3.07 1.17
N ALA A 103 1.92 -2.62 0.19
CA ALA A 103 0.95 -1.56 0.32
C ALA A 103 -0.45 -2.07 0.00
N THR A 104 -1.45 -1.48 0.67
CA THR A 104 -2.86 -1.76 0.48
C THR A 104 -3.60 -0.47 0.17
N ASP A 105 -4.57 -0.58 -0.71
CA ASP A 105 -5.51 0.48 -1.03
C ASP A 105 -6.89 0.11 -0.47
N ALA A 106 -7.64 1.10 0.03
CA ALA A 106 -8.95 0.89 0.64
C ALA A 106 -10.10 0.93 -0.39
N ASP A 107 -9.82 1.46 -1.58
CA ASP A 107 -10.74 1.52 -2.71
C ASP A 107 -11.15 0.11 -3.17
N ASP A 108 -12.10 0.01 -4.11
CA ASP A 108 -12.76 -1.26 -4.42
C ASP A 108 -11.81 -2.12 -5.28
N PRO A 109 -11.41 -3.32 -4.82
CA PRO A 109 -10.52 -4.17 -5.59
C PRO A 109 -11.22 -4.93 -6.71
N THR A 110 -12.56 -4.90 -6.75
CA THR A 110 -13.37 -5.70 -7.66
C THR A 110 -13.79 -4.96 -8.92
N TYR A 111 -14.05 -3.66 -8.82
CA TYR A 111 -14.54 -2.84 -9.93
C TYR A 111 -13.56 -1.71 -10.27
N GLY A 112 -13.10 -1.70 -11.52
CA GLY A 112 -12.14 -0.71 -11.99
C GLY A 112 -10.70 -1.06 -11.63
N ASN A 113 -9.82 -0.06 -11.65
CA ASN A 113 -8.42 -0.21 -11.27
C ASN A 113 -8.09 0.55 -9.98
N SER A 114 -9.08 1.10 -9.27
CA SER A 114 -8.86 2.02 -8.14
C SER A 114 -7.93 1.39 -7.11
N ALA A 115 -8.26 0.21 -6.58
CA ALA A 115 -7.37 -0.45 -5.61
C ALA A 115 -6.13 -1.17 -6.19
N ARG A 116 -5.89 -1.10 -7.51
CA ARG A 116 -4.84 -1.89 -8.16
C ARG A 116 -3.47 -1.22 -8.00
N VAL A 117 -2.72 -1.65 -7.01
CA VAL A 117 -1.39 -1.13 -6.70
C VAL A 117 -0.30 -1.68 -7.64
N MET A 118 0.58 -0.80 -8.10
CA MET A 118 1.86 -1.12 -8.74
C MET A 118 3.03 -0.41 -8.06
N TYR A 119 4.13 -1.14 -7.87
CA TYR A 119 5.33 -0.65 -7.21
C TYR A 119 6.35 -0.11 -8.20
N SER A 120 7.07 0.94 -7.82
CA SER A 120 8.21 1.48 -8.55
C SER A 120 9.27 2.05 -7.60
N ILE A 121 10.51 2.15 -8.07
CA ILE A 121 11.60 2.78 -7.32
C ILE A 121 11.73 4.24 -7.75
N LEU A 122 11.61 5.16 -6.79
CA LEU A 122 11.89 6.58 -6.98
C LEU A 122 13.37 6.90 -6.72
N GLN A 123 14.00 6.21 -5.77
CA GLN A 123 15.42 6.37 -5.41
C GLN A 123 16.03 5.01 -5.08
N GLY A 124 17.28 4.77 -5.50
CA GLY A 124 17.99 3.50 -5.28
C GLY A 124 18.45 2.81 -6.56
N GLN A 125 18.07 3.33 -7.72
CA GLN A 125 18.66 2.94 -9.01
C GLN A 125 20.12 3.41 -9.10
N PRO A 126 21.01 2.70 -9.82
CA PRO A 126 20.77 1.41 -10.51
C PRO A 126 20.99 0.18 -9.61
N TYR A 127 21.17 0.36 -8.30
CA TYR A 127 21.59 -0.70 -7.37
C TYR A 127 20.51 -1.73 -7.08
N PHE A 128 19.25 -1.31 -7.02
CA PHE A 128 18.12 -2.17 -6.71
C PHE A 128 17.03 -2.08 -7.77
N SER A 129 16.23 -3.14 -7.88
CA SER A 129 15.01 -3.20 -8.70
C SER A 129 13.84 -3.62 -7.82
N VAL A 130 12.61 -3.28 -8.20
CA VAL A 130 11.40 -3.73 -7.52
C VAL A 130 10.50 -4.42 -8.52
N ASP A 131 9.96 -5.57 -8.15
CA ASP A 131 8.90 -6.21 -8.91
C ASP A 131 7.60 -5.41 -8.75
N SER A 132 7.08 -4.91 -9.87
CA SER A 132 5.96 -3.96 -9.87
C SER A 132 4.64 -4.53 -9.34
N LYS A 133 4.49 -5.85 -9.24
CA LYS A 133 3.24 -6.50 -8.77
C LYS A 133 3.35 -7.01 -7.35
N THR A 134 4.53 -7.51 -6.98
CA THR A 134 4.74 -8.19 -5.70
C THR A 134 5.42 -7.31 -4.66
N GLY A 135 6.07 -6.21 -5.07
CA GLY A 135 6.83 -5.34 -4.17
C GLY A 135 8.15 -5.96 -3.70
N VAL A 136 8.58 -7.07 -4.29
CA VAL A 136 9.87 -7.71 -3.97
C VAL A 136 11.00 -6.87 -4.54
N ILE A 137 11.87 -6.38 -3.66
CA ILE A 137 13.08 -5.63 -3.98
C ILE A 137 14.24 -6.62 -4.16
N ARG A 138 15.00 -6.43 -5.23
CA ARG A 138 16.15 -7.27 -5.60
C ARG A 138 17.37 -6.42 -5.92
N THR A 139 18.56 -6.99 -5.75
CA THR A 139 19.79 -6.40 -6.30
C THR A 139 19.70 -6.28 -7.82
N ALA A 140 20.16 -5.16 -8.38
CA ALA A 140 20.13 -4.85 -9.81
C ALA A 140 21.52 -4.51 -10.39
N LEU A 141 22.50 -4.22 -9.53
CA LEU A 141 23.88 -3.99 -9.92
C LEU A 141 24.79 -5.11 -9.40
N MET A 142 25.75 -5.53 -10.21
CA MET A 142 26.81 -6.44 -9.78
C MET A 142 27.82 -5.72 -8.89
N ASN A 143 28.52 -6.47 -8.05
CA ASN A 143 29.69 -6.03 -7.30
C ASN A 143 29.43 -4.83 -6.37
N MET A 144 28.30 -4.85 -5.67
CA MET A 144 28.06 -3.90 -4.59
C MET A 144 28.99 -4.22 -3.42
N ASP A 145 30.04 -3.42 -3.28
CA ASP A 145 31.13 -3.58 -2.31
C ASP A 145 30.85 -2.70 -1.07
N ARG A 146 30.89 -3.31 0.12
CA ARG A 146 30.60 -2.64 1.38
C ARG A 146 31.63 -1.56 1.70
N GLU A 147 32.91 -1.81 1.44
CA GLU A 147 34.01 -0.87 1.66
C GLU A 147 33.84 0.41 0.83
N ALA A 148 33.23 0.30 -0.35
CA ALA A 148 32.91 1.45 -1.18
C ALA A 148 31.65 2.19 -0.68
N LYS A 149 30.60 1.45 -0.34
CA LYS A 149 29.34 2.01 0.18
C LYS A 149 28.53 0.93 0.92
N GLU A 150 28.46 1.07 2.24
CA GLU A 150 27.76 0.13 3.14
C GLU A 150 26.23 0.34 3.18
N TYR A 151 25.74 1.58 3.00
CA TYR A 151 24.34 1.93 3.25
C TYR A 151 23.63 2.50 2.02
N TYR A 152 22.41 2.04 1.78
CA TYR A 152 21.54 2.48 0.70
C TYR A 152 20.14 2.81 1.22
N GLU A 153 19.72 4.05 0.97
CA GLU A 153 18.34 4.48 1.16
C GLU A 153 17.59 4.33 -0.17
N VAL A 154 16.58 3.46 -0.18
CA VAL A 154 15.73 3.18 -1.35
C VAL A 154 14.33 3.70 -1.08
N ILE A 155 13.82 4.58 -1.95
CA ILE A 155 12.45 5.10 -1.85
C ILE A 155 11.57 4.32 -2.83
N ILE A 156 10.58 3.61 -2.29
CA ILE A 156 9.58 2.87 -3.06
C ILE A 156 8.29 3.66 -3.12
N GLN A 157 7.70 3.73 -4.30
CA GLN A 157 6.35 4.21 -4.53
C GLN A 157 5.41 3.03 -4.75
N ALA A 158 4.25 3.06 -4.09
CA ALA A 158 3.08 2.26 -4.42
C ALA A 158 2.06 3.20 -5.07
N LYS A 159 1.65 2.90 -6.30
CA LYS A 159 0.71 3.73 -7.05
C LYS A 159 -0.49 2.91 -7.49
N ASP A 160 -1.68 3.45 -7.25
CA ASP A 160 -2.96 2.85 -7.59
C ASP A 160 -3.24 2.90 -9.10
N MET A 161 -4.45 2.54 -9.54
CA MET A 161 -4.84 2.59 -10.97
C MET A 161 -3.90 1.80 -11.89
N GLY A 162 -3.25 0.76 -11.39
CA GLY A 162 -2.22 0.02 -12.12
C GLY A 162 -1.02 0.88 -12.52
N GLY A 163 -0.64 1.86 -11.69
CA GLY A 163 0.46 2.77 -11.94
C GLY A 163 0.22 3.82 -13.04
N GLN A 164 -1.02 3.97 -13.52
CA GLN A 164 -1.37 4.87 -14.63
C GLN A 164 -1.35 6.35 -14.21
N LEU A 165 -1.41 7.27 -15.19
CA LEU A 165 -1.58 8.69 -14.93
C LEU A 165 -2.97 8.95 -14.33
N GLY A 166 -3.03 9.82 -13.33
CA GLY A 166 -4.26 10.09 -12.58
C GLY A 166 -4.41 9.28 -11.28
N GLY A 167 -3.61 8.23 -11.10
CA GLY A 167 -3.60 7.46 -9.86
C GLY A 167 -2.92 8.14 -8.68
N LEU A 168 -3.39 7.86 -7.46
CA LEU A 168 -2.81 8.28 -6.19
C LEU A 168 -1.62 7.38 -5.81
N ALA A 169 -0.73 7.90 -4.96
CA ALA A 169 0.54 7.24 -4.67
C ALA A 169 1.01 7.48 -3.25
N GLY A 170 1.32 6.40 -2.54
CA GLY A 170 2.06 6.42 -1.29
C GLY A 170 3.54 6.11 -1.52
N THR A 171 4.40 6.53 -0.57
CA THR A 171 5.83 6.21 -0.59
C THR A 171 6.31 5.67 0.75
N THR A 172 7.30 4.77 0.72
CA THR A 172 8.03 4.31 1.91
C THR A 172 9.53 4.29 1.66
N THR A 173 10.29 4.30 2.76
CA THR A 173 11.76 4.22 2.72
C THR A 173 12.21 2.83 3.14
N VAL A 174 13.17 2.27 2.41
CA VAL A 174 13.82 0.99 2.70
C VAL A 174 15.32 1.23 2.89
N ASN A 175 15.77 0.98 4.11
CA ASN A 175 17.15 1.17 4.52
C ASN A 175 17.90 -0.15 4.39
N ILE A 176 18.76 -0.26 3.38
CA ILE A 176 19.49 -1.49 3.04
C ILE A 176 20.95 -1.34 3.45
N THR A 177 21.43 -2.26 4.27
CA THR A 177 22.84 -2.34 4.67
C THR A 177 23.51 -3.54 3.98
N LEU A 178 24.71 -3.35 3.45
CA LEU A 178 25.53 -4.46 2.98
C LEU A 178 26.19 -5.16 4.16
N SER A 179 25.96 -6.47 4.31
CA SER A 179 26.71 -7.27 5.28
C SER A 179 28.04 -7.71 4.68
N ASP A 180 29.07 -7.65 5.53
CA ASP A 180 30.42 -8.14 5.27
C ASP A 180 30.40 -9.62 4.85
N VAL A 181 31.03 -9.91 3.72
CA VAL A 181 31.40 -11.25 3.30
C VAL A 181 32.91 -11.25 3.16
N ASN A 182 33.65 -11.50 4.25
CA ASN A 182 35.13 -11.49 4.33
C ASN A 182 35.86 -11.92 3.03
N ASP A 183 36.03 -10.95 2.14
CA ASP A 183 36.65 -11.03 0.82
C ASP A 183 37.91 -10.15 0.76
N ASN A 184 38.23 -9.52 1.89
CA ASN A 184 39.41 -8.72 2.13
C ASN A 184 40.37 -9.47 3.07
N PRO A 185 41.09 -10.51 2.57
CA PRO A 185 42.09 -11.20 3.36
C PRO A 185 43.13 -10.19 3.85
N PRO A 186 43.63 -10.32 5.10
CA PRO A 186 44.57 -9.36 5.66
C PRO A 186 45.80 -9.23 4.73
N ARG A 187 46.02 -8.02 4.23
CA ARG A 187 47.20 -7.70 3.44
C ARG A 187 48.29 -7.19 4.37
N PHE A 188 49.44 -7.87 4.38
CA PHE A 188 50.63 -7.35 5.03
C PHE A 188 51.09 -6.06 4.30
N PRO A 189 51.41 -4.98 5.03
CA PRO A 189 52.12 -3.86 4.44
C PRO A 189 53.55 -4.33 4.05
N GLN A 190 53.75 -4.55 2.74
CA GLN A 190 55.02 -4.86 2.05
C GLN A 190 55.67 -6.24 2.25
N ARG A 191 56.20 -6.77 1.13
CA ARG A 191 57.14 -7.89 1.09
C ARG A 191 58.53 -7.36 1.45
N GLU A 192 59.15 -7.98 2.47
CA GLU A 192 60.53 -7.78 2.92
C GLU A 192 60.88 -6.40 3.51
N GLY A 193 60.59 -6.22 4.80
CA GLY A 193 61.41 -5.34 5.63
C GLY A 193 62.72 -6.04 5.95
N ALA A 194 63.84 -5.56 5.39
CA ALA A 194 65.17 -6.01 5.82
C ALA A 194 65.34 -5.71 7.32
N MET A 195 65.37 -6.74 8.16
CA MET A 195 65.77 -6.60 9.55
C MET A 195 67.29 -6.54 9.63
N SER A 196 67.84 -5.35 9.87
CA SER A 196 69.23 -5.18 10.27
C SER A 196 69.35 -5.21 11.80
N TRP A 197 70.13 -6.15 12.32
CA TRP A 197 70.52 -6.20 13.72
C TRP A 197 71.65 -5.21 14.01
N LEU A 198 71.55 -4.41 15.08
CA LEU A 198 72.72 -3.72 15.63
C LEU A 198 73.50 -4.71 16.50
N SER A 199 74.74 -5.01 16.10
CA SER A 199 75.68 -5.75 16.94
C SER A 199 76.23 -4.86 18.05
N ALA A 200 75.49 -4.71 19.16
CA ALA A 200 76.05 -4.27 20.45
C ALA A 200 75.03 -4.49 21.57
N VAL A 201 74.79 -5.75 21.94
CA VAL A 201 74.37 -6.06 23.31
C VAL A 201 75.49 -6.91 23.90
N SER A 202 76.38 -6.25 24.63
CA SER A 202 77.45 -6.95 25.35
C SER A 202 76.84 -7.84 26.42
N LEU A 203 77.28 -9.09 26.47
CA LEU A 203 77.10 -9.96 27.63
C LEU A 203 77.72 -9.30 28.87
N SER A 204 76.90 -8.96 29.87
CA SER A 204 77.40 -8.83 31.23
C SER A 204 77.24 -10.18 31.94
N LYS A 205 78.36 -10.89 32.12
CA LYS A 205 78.48 -11.86 33.22
C LYS A 205 78.66 -11.09 34.52
N SER A 206 77.97 -11.49 35.57
CA SER A 206 78.40 -11.24 36.94
C SER A 206 78.02 -12.43 37.82
N LEU A 207 79.07 -13.13 38.25
CA LEU A 207 79.31 -14.07 39.36
C LEU A 207 78.14 -14.93 39.86
#